data_AF-A0A081CLR4-F1
#
_entry.id   AF-A0A081CLR4-F1
#
_cell.length_a   1.000
_cell.length_b   1.000
_cell.length_c   1.000
_cell.angle_alpha   90.00
_cell.angle_beta   90.00
_cell.angle_gamma   90.00
#
_symmetry.space_group_name_H-M   'P 1'
#
loop_
_entity.id
_entity.type
_entity.pdbx_description
1 polymer ?
#
loop_
_entity_poly.entity_id
_entity_poly.type
_entity_poly.pdbx_seq_one_letter_code
_entity_poly.pdbx_strand_id
1 'polypeptide(L)'
;MLRTLVRRAHVHKPGFRFPDRKAPKQSHTPHPHPEAPASVVSSFEHFQKVFSSGPHFHPEKLQSQQATTSGQQQGVDMNGREAAEDIHLLPERFWKTPALAFSPEEMDAVMTGGAN
;
A
#
# COMPACT_ATOMS: atom_id res chain seq x y z
N MET A 1 -47.57 10.44 50.62
CA MET A 1 -46.95 9.27 49.95
C MET A 1 -47.09 9.45 48.44
N LEU A 2 -46.08 9.98 47.77
CA LEU A 2 -46.10 10.26 46.32
C LEU A 2 -45.59 9.03 45.57
N ARG A 3 -46.48 8.36 44.82
CA ARG A 3 -46.14 7.24 43.93
C ARG A 3 -45.51 7.82 42.65
N THR A 4 -44.20 7.70 42.50
CA THR A 4 -43.50 8.05 41.26
C THR A 4 -43.71 6.97 40.22
N LEU A 5 -44.61 7.23 39.27
CA LEU A 5 -44.91 6.32 38.16
C LEU A 5 -43.83 6.50 37.09
N VAL A 6 -42.78 5.68 37.14
CA VAL A 6 -41.71 5.66 36.13
C VAL A 6 -42.29 5.12 34.83
N ARG A 7 -42.64 6.02 33.90
CA ARG A 7 -42.96 5.62 32.52
C ARG A 7 -41.69 5.07 31.89
N ARG A 8 -41.68 3.78 31.58
CA ARG A 8 -40.67 3.17 30.71
C ARG A 8 -40.75 3.87 29.36
N ALA A 9 -39.75 4.70 29.05
CA ALA A 9 -39.56 5.20 27.71
C ALA A 9 -39.43 3.99 26.79
N HIS A 10 -40.31 3.86 25.80
CA HIS A 10 -40.12 2.91 24.72
C HIS A 10 -38.86 3.34 23.96
N VAL A 11 -37.72 2.77 24.34
CA VAL A 11 -36.45 2.96 23.66
C VAL A 11 -36.65 2.47 22.24
N HIS A 12 -36.74 3.42 21.30
CA HIS A 12 -36.88 3.15 19.89
C HIS A 12 -35.73 2.24 19.45
N LYS A 13 -36.03 0.96 19.20
CA LYS A 13 -35.05 0.01 18.69
C LYS A 13 -34.92 0.26 17.19
N PRO A 14 -33.72 0.51 16.66
CA PRO A 14 -33.53 0.70 15.22
C PRO A 14 -33.99 -0.55 14.46
N GLY A 15 -34.66 -0.35 13.32
CA GLY A 15 -35.23 -1.43 12.50
C GLY A 15 -34.21 -2.33 11.81
N PHE A 16 -32.93 -1.96 11.85
CA PHE A 16 -31.82 -2.76 11.34
C PHE A 16 -30.79 -2.97 12.44
N ARG A 17 -30.23 -4.19 12.49
CA ARG A 17 -29.17 -4.56 13.42
C ARG A 17 -27.86 -4.60 12.66
N PHE A 18 -26.85 -3.93 13.19
CA PHE A 18 -25.51 -4.02 12.64
C PHE A 18 -24.94 -5.43 12.88
N PRO A 19 -24.22 -6.01 11.90
CA PRO A 19 -23.49 -7.24 12.12
C PRO A 19 -22.54 -7.11 13.31
N ASP A 20 -22.54 -8.11 14.19
CA ASP A 20 -21.68 -8.12 15.36
C ASP A 20 -20.22 -8.29 14.92
N ARG A 21 -19.39 -7.29 15.23
CA ARG A 21 -17.96 -7.30 14.89
C ARG A 21 -17.18 -8.39 15.64
N LYS A 22 -17.74 -8.93 16.73
CA LYS A 22 -17.14 -10.00 17.54
C LYS A 22 -17.56 -11.40 17.12
N ALA A 23 -18.46 -11.53 16.14
CA ALA A 23 -18.86 -12.84 15.65
C ALA A 23 -17.65 -13.56 15.03
N PRO A 24 -17.45 -14.86 15.33
CA PRO A 24 -16.37 -15.64 14.71
C PRO A 24 -16.59 -15.68 13.20
N LYS A 25 -15.60 -15.19 12.46
CA LYS A 25 -15.60 -15.25 11.00
C LYS A 25 -15.35 -16.71 10.59
N GLN A 26 -16.13 -17.20 9.62
CA GLN A 26 -15.86 -18.51 9.05
C GLN A 26 -14.47 -18.51 8.39
N SER A 27 -13.71 -19.58 8.60
CA SER A 27 -12.43 -19.78 7.92
C SER A 27 -12.70 -20.06 6.44
N HIS A 28 -12.39 -19.09 5.59
CA HIS A 28 -12.46 -19.25 4.14
C HIS A 28 -11.15 -19.86 3.63
N THR A 29 -11.27 -20.86 2.75
CA THR A 29 -10.13 -21.40 2.00
C THR A 29 -9.92 -20.58 0.73
N PRO A 30 -8.74 -19.96 0.54
CA PRO A 30 -8.46 -19.17 -0.65
C PRO A 30 -8.50 -20.06 -1.90
N HIS A 31 -9.08 -19.51 -2.97
CA HIS A 31 -9.22 -20.16 -4.26
C HIS A 31 -8.78 -19.20 -5.37
N PRO A 32 -8.29 -19.71 -6.51
CA PRO A 32 -7.96 -18.86 -7.64
C PRO A 32 -9.23 -18.20 -8.20
N HIS A 33 -9.09 -16.99 -8.74
CA HIS A 33 -10.20 -16.29 -9.37
C HIS A 33 -10.67 -17.07 -10.62
N PRO A 34 -12.00 -17.17 -10.87
CA PRO A 34 -12.52 -17.93 -12.01
C PRO A 34 -12.03 -17.42 -13.37
N GLU A 35 -11.76 -16.12 -13.48
CA GLU A 35 -11.24 -15.50 -14.71
C GLU A 35 -9.70 -15.38 -14.74
N ALA A 36 -8.99 -16.02 -13.81
CA ALA A 36 -7.55 -15.99 -13.82
C ALA A 36 -6.98 -16.75 -15.04
N PRO A 37 -5.88 -16.29 -15.64
CA PRO A 37 -5.18 -17.04 -16.68
C PRO A 37 -4.85 -18.47 -16.24
N ALA A 38 -4.94 -19.45 -17.14
CA ALA A 38 -4.73 -20.86 -16.81
C ALA A 38 -3.37 -21.14 -16.13
N SER A 39 -2.34 -20.38 -16.49
CA SER A 39 -1.01 -20.43 -15.84
C SER A 39 -1.07 -20.07 -14.36
N VAL A 40 -1.86 -19.06 -13.98
CA VAL A 40 -2.04 -18.61 -12.59
C VAL A 40 -2.88 -19.59 -11.80
N VAL A 41 -3.94 -20.14 -12.40
CA VAL A 41 -4.77 -21.18 -11.76
C VAL A 41 -3.93 -22.41 -11.43
N SER A 42 -3.08 -22.86 -12.35
CA SER A 42 -2.22 -24.04 -12.14
C SER A 42 -1.13 -23.85 -11.07
N SER A 43 -0.68 -22.61 -10.84
CA SER A 43 0.39 -22.28 -9.89
C SER A 43 -0.12 -21.75 -8.54
N PHE A 44 -1.44 -21.67 -8.35
CA PHE A 44 -2.06 -21.05 -7.18
C PHE A 44 -1.68 -21.72 -5.85
N GLU A 45 -1.61 -23.06 -5.82
CA GLU A 45 -1.23 -23.81 -4.63
C GLU A 45 0.23 -23.52 -4.22
N HIS A 46 1.12 -23.41 -5.21
CA HIS A 46 2.51 -23.03 -4.98
C HIS A 46 2.61 -21.60 -4.42
N PHE A 47 1.85 -20.66 -5.00
CA PHE A 47 1.75 -19.30 -4.49
C PHE A 47 1.27 -19.28 -3.03
N GLN A 48 0.24 -20.05 -2.69
CA GLN A 48 -0.28 -20.12 -1.32
C GLN A 48 0.80 -20.62 -0.33
N LYS A 49 1.59 -21.63 -0.73
CA LYS A 49 2.70 -22.13 0.08
C LYS A 49 3.79 -21.09 0.28
N VAL A 50 4.20 -20.38 -0.78
CA VAL A 50 5.21 -19.31 -0.71
C VAL A 50 4.69 -18.13 0.10
N PHE A 51 3.40 -17.79 -0.02
CA PHE A 51 2.76 -16.73 0.75
C PHE A 51 2.76 -17.04 2.25
N SER A 52 2.36 -18.26 2.64
CA SER A 52 2.36 -18.67 4.05
C SER A 52 3.76 -18.83 4.64
N SER A 53 4.76 -19.23 3.84
CA SER A 53 6.14 -19.45 4.31
C SER A 53 7.08 -18.26 4.10
N GLY A 54 6.61 -17.24 3.38
CA GLY A 54 7.40 -16.16 2.81
C GLY A 54 7.86 -15.12 3.84
N PRO A 55 8.90 -14.35 3.49
CA PRO A 55 9.51 -13.35 4.36
C PRO A 55 8.57 -12.17 4.69
N HIS A 56 7.46 -12.01 3.97
CA HIS A 56 6.48 -10.96 4.23
C HIS A 56 5.88 -11.00 5.64
N PHE A 57 5.86 -12.18 6.29
CA PHE A 57 5.35 -12.34 7.65
C PHE A 57 6.46 -12.47 8.71
N HIS A 58 7.73 -12.48 8.29
CA HIS A 58 8.87 -12.64 9.18
C HIS A 58 9.93 -11.59 8.84
N PRO A 59 9.97 -10.45 9.56
CA PRO A 59 10.95 -9.39 9.32
C PRO A 59 12.40 -9.88 9.42
N GLU A 60 12.65 -10.98 10.15
CA GLU A 60 13.98 -11.60 10.26
C GLU A 60 14.46 -12.28 8.97
N LYS A 61 13.55 -12.70 8.09
CA LYS A 61 13.89 -13.31 6.78
C LYS A 61 14.12 -12.26 5.68
N LEU A 62 13.89 -10.98 5.98
CA LEU A 62 14.39 -9.86 5.19
C LEU A 62 15.86 -9.61 5.54
N GLN A 63 16.68 -10.67 5.59
CA GLN A 63 18.11 -10.45 5.48
C GLN A 63 18.35 -9.96 4.07
N SER A 64 18.74 -8.69 3.99
CA SER A 64 19.18 -7.97 2.82
C SER A 64 20.08 -8.90 2.01
N GLN A 65 19.52 -9.55 0.99
CA GLN A 65 20.34 -9.94 -0.14
C GLN A 65 20.86 -8.62 -0.66
N GLN A 66 22.09 -8.28 -0.24
CA GLN A 66 22.93 -7.34 -0.94
C GLN A 66 22.82 -7.75 -2.39
N ALA A 67 22.06 -6.97 -3.14
CA ALA A 67 21.98 -7.12 -4.56
C ALA A 67 23.43 -7.02 -5.03
N THR A 68 24.01 -8.15 -5.42
CA THR A 68 25.17 -8.21 -6.29
C THR A 68 24.69 -7.81 -7.69
N THR A 69 24.11 -6.61 -7.78
CA THR A 69 24.04 -5.85 -9.00
C THR A 69 25.34 -5.09 -9.05
N SER A 70 26.25 -5.56 -9.89
CA SER A 70 27.37 -4.81 -10.45
C SER A 70 26.84 -3.61 -11.25
N GLY A 71 26.22 -2.67 -10.54
CA GLY A 71 25.77 -1.39 -11.01
C GLY A 71 25.92 -0.48 -9.81
N GLN A 72 26.87 0.45 -9.89
CA GLN A 72 27.16 1.47 -8.89
C GLN A 72 25.85 2.02 -8.32
N GLN A 73 25.43 1.55 -7.15
CA GLN A 73 24.48 2.26 -6.34
C GLN A 73 25.29 3.35 -5.66
N GLN A 74 25.30 4.53 -6.29
CA GLN A 74 25.54 5.77 -5.56
C GLN A 74 24.53 5.78 -4.41
N GLY A 75 25.03 5.45 -3.22
CA GLY A 75 24.28 5.61 -1.99
C GLY A 75 23.85 7.07 -1.94
N VAL A 76 22.55 7.30 -1.79
CA VAL A 76 22.09 8.66 -1.56
C VAL A 76 22.56 9.04 -0.16
N ASP A 77 23.40 10.07 -0.06
CA ASP A 77 23.80 10.67 1.20
C ASP A 77 22.60 11.32 1.88
N MET A 78 21.89 10.53 2.69
CA MET A 78 20.74 11.00 3.46
C MET A 78 21.13 11.85 4.68
N ASN A 79 22.42 12.20 4.87
CA ASN A 79 22.93 13.04 5.98
C ASN A 79 22.28 12.74 7.37
N GLY A 80 22.01 11.46 7.66
CA GLY A 80 21.40 11.04 8.92
C GLY A 80 19.91 11.34 9.08
N ARG A 81 19.19 11.70 8.01
CA ARG A 81 17.73 11.94 8.02
C ARG A 81 16.97 10.65 7.78
N GLU A 82 15.88 10.47 8.53
CA GLU A 82 15.01 9.29 8.44
C GLU A 82 14.10 9.30 7.20
N ALA A 83 13.80 10.49 6.66
CA ALA A 83 12.96 10.67 5.47
C ALA A 83 13.59 11.69 4.50
N ALA A 84 13.36 11.47 3.20
CA ALA A 84 13.75 12.41 2.15
C ALA A 84 12.69 13.51 2.04
N GLU A 85 13.02 14.70 2.55
CA GLU A 85 12.18 15.91 2.42
C GLU A 85 12.31 16.58 1.04
N ASP A 86 13.34 16.23 0.27
CA ASP A 86 13.59 16.73 -1.08
C ASP A 86 13.60 15.57 -2.08
N ILE A 87 12.90 15.76 -3.20
CA ILE A 87 12.75 14.79 -4.29
C ILE A 87 14.10 14.47 -4.93
N HIS A 88 15.04 15.42 -4.95
CA HIS A 88 16.39 15.20 -5.49
C HIS A 88 17.29 14.34 -4.60
N LEU A 89 16.89 14.13 -3.34
CA LEU A 89 17.51 13.15 -2.44
C LEU A 89 16.99 11.72 -2.72
N LEU A 90 16.01 11.53 -3.60
CA LEU A 90 15.61 10.19 -3.99
C LEU A 90 16.56 9.66 -5.08
N PRO A 91 16.72 8.32 -5.19
CA PRO A 91 17.43 7.73 -6.32
C PRO A 91 16.89 8.25 -7.67
N GLU A 92 17.78 8.43 -8.66
CA GLU A 92 17.45 9.07 -9.94
C GLU A 92 16.19 8.53 -10.61
N ARG A 93 15.92 7.23 -10.47
CA ARG A 93 14.72 6.58 -11.01
C ARG A 93 13.39 7.25 -10.60
N PHE A 94 13.34 7.93 -9.45
CA PHE A 94 12.12 8.51 -8.90
C PHE A 94 11.87 9.95 -9.35
N TRP A 95 12.91 10.71 -9.70
CA TRP A 95 12.77 12.11 -10.11
C TRP A 95 13.10 12.33 -11.59
N LYS A 96 13.92 11.47 -12.20
CA LYS A 96 14.24 11.50 -13.63
C LYS A 96 13.20 10.70 -14.43
N THR A 97 11.92 11.04 -14.24
CA THR A 97 10.81 10.43 -14.99
C THR A 97 10.47 11.31 -16.20
N PRO A 98 9.97 10.72 -17.31
CA PRO A 98 9.53 11.50 -18.47
C PRO A 98 8.46 12.55 -18.15
N ALA A 99 7.68 12.35 -17.09
CA ALA A 99 6.65 13.29 -16.64
C ALA A 99 7.22 14.51 -15.89
N LEU A 100 8.43 14.39 -15.32
CA LEU A 100 9.12 15.49 -14.62
C LEU A 100 10.21 16.16 -15.48
N ALA A 101 10.52 15.57 -16.63
CA ALA A 101 11.48 16.12 -17.58
C ALA A 101 10.81 17.18 -18.46
N PHE A 102 11.29 18.41 -18.42
CA PHE A 102 10.83 19.47 -19.32
C PHE A 102 11.14 19.12 -20.78
N SER A 103 10.14 19.26 -21.64
CA SER A 103 10.34 19.24 -23.08
C SER A 103 11.18 20.45 -23.52
N PRO A 104 11.84 20.39 -24.69
CA PRO A 104 12.60 21.52 -25.21
C PRO A 104 11.76 22.79 -25.36
N GLU A 105 10.48 22.65 -25.73
CA GLU A 105 9.54 23.77 -25.87
C GLU A 105 9.20 24.40 -24.51
N GLU A 106 8.99 23.58 -23.47
CA GLU A 106 8.75 24.08 -22.12
C GLU A 106 10.00 24.71 -21.51
N MET A 107 11.17 24.12 -21.76
CA MET A 107 12.44 24.69 -21.34
C MET A 107 12.67 26.06 -21.98
N ASP A 108 12.38 26.18 -23.28
CA ASP A 108 12.48 27.45 -24.01
C ASP A 108 11.47 28.46 -23.46
N ALA A 109 10.22 28.07 -23.22
CA ALA A 109 9.21 28.93 -22.60
C ALA A 109 9.61 29.43 -21.19
N VAL A 110 10.22 28.58 -20.37
CA VAL A 110 10.74 28.95 -19.04
C VAL A 110 11.91 29.93 -19.16
N MET A 111 12.84 29.67 -20.08
CA MET A 111 14.05 30.49 -20.26
C MET A 111 13.76 31.82 -20.95
N THR A 112 12.77 31.88 -21.83
CA THR A 112 12.30 33.09 -22.52
C THR A 112 11.22 33.84 -21.74
N GLY A 113 10.76 33.29 -20.60
CA GLY A 113 9.73 33.90 -19.75
C GLY A 113 8.32 33.89 -20.37
N GLY A 114 8.07 33.05 -21.37
CA GLY A 114 6.78 32.91 -22.05
C GLY A 114 6.37 34.14 -22.87
N ALA A 115 7.30 35.07 -23.15
CA ALA A 115 7.04 36.22 -23.99
C ALA A 115 7.40 35.91 -25.45
N ASN A 116 6.44 35.33 -26.17
CA ASN A 116 6.37 35.35 -27.64
C ASN A 116 5.13 36.15 -28.06
#